data_AF-A0A1V8TWL8-F1
#
_entry.id   AF-A0A1V8TWL8-F1
#
_cell.length_a   1.000
_cell.length_b   1.000
_cell.length_c   1.000
_cell.angle_alpha   90.00
_cell.angle_beta   90.00
_cell.angle_gamma   90.00
#
_symmetry.space_group_name_H-M   'P 1'
#
loop_
_entity.id
_entity.type
_entity.pdbx_description
1 polymer ?
#
loop_
_entity_poly.entity_id
_entity_poly.type
_entity_poly.pdbx_seq_one_letter_code
_entity_poly.pdbx_strand_id
1 'polypeptide(L)'
;MDASAIADMNKLRASLGMAPLPVPSSAPAATKPSADAASSDSEEDISTLDARAALAGTNFQRLENERLEKLEREKRKAAAKKARDASQRFAKLEGKGLGDEDAAEELDTKAWLMQQKKRQRKIEKARKMEEELAEREREAQAEYTGKDLAGVKVGHEAEEFEGMGGEQILTLKDQEIGDESEDDELENAELKAKEKLEERLNLKKKKPDYDPTEQGEKVAVLAKYDEEIDGKKGK
;
A
#
# COMPACT_ATOMS: atom_id res chain seq x y z
N MET A 1 -53.31 27.29 -10.87
CA MET A 1 -53.00 27.19 -12.31
C MET A 1 -53.52 25.85 -12.78
N ASP A 2 -54.46 25.86 -13.71
CA ASP A 2 -55.05 24.62 -14.22
C ASP A 2 -54.01 23.83 -15.03
N ALA A 3 -54.06 22.50 -14.97
CA ALA A 3 -53.08 21.63 -15.61
C ALA A 3 -53.00 21.84 -17.14
N SER A 4 -54.10 22.27 -17.76
CA SER A 4 -54.18 22.66 -19.18
C SER A 4 -53.34 23.91 -19.49
N ALA A 5 -53.37 24.93 -18.62
CA ALA A 5 -52.59 26.15 -18.80
C ALA A 5 -51.07 25.90 -18.73
N ILE A 6 -50.64 24.97 -17.87
CA ILE A 6 -49.23 24.58 -17.76
C ILE A 6 -48.78 23.81 -19.01
N ALA A 7 -49.64 22.95 -19.57
CA ALA A 7 -49.33 22.23 -20.80
C ALA A 7 -49.20 23.17 -22.02
N ASP A 8 -50.04 24.20 -22.12
CA ASP A 8 -49.94 25.18 -23.21
C ASP A 8 -48.71 26.08 -23.07
N MET A 9 -48.37 26.47 -21.84
CA MET A 9 -47.13 27.20 -21.57
C MET A 9 -45.89 26.37 -21.90
N ASN A 10 -45.92 25.06 -21.66
CA ASN A 10 -44.83 24.15 -22.02
C ASN A 10 -44.60 24.06 -23.53
N LYS A 11 -45.65 24.19 -24.36
CA LYS A 11 -45.49 24.25 -25.82
C LYS A 11 -44.77 25.53 -26.25
N LEU A 12 -45.11 26.67 -25.65
CA LEU A 12 -44.39 27.93 -25.87
C LEU A 12 -42.94 27.82 -25.41
N ARG A 13 -42.71 27.22 -24.23
CA ARG A 13 -41.37 27.03 -23.66
C ARG A 13 -40.49 26.12 -24.54
N ALA A 14 -41.06 25.05 -25.08
CA ALA A 14 -40.40 24.18 -26.05
C ALA A 14 -40.05 24.92 -27.36
N SER A 15 -40.95 25.78 -27.86
CA SER A 15 -40.67 26.60 -29.05
C SER A 15 -39.54 27.62 -28.82
N LEU A 16 -39.33 28.03 -27.58
CA LEU A 16 -38.27 28.93 -27.13
C LEU A 16 -37.01 28.18 -26.66
N GLY A 17 -36.96 26.85 -26.80
CA GLY A 17 -35.81 26.02 -26.40
C GLY A 17 -35.58 25.92 -24.88
N MET A 18 -36.58 26.27 -24.08
CA MET A 18 -36.51 26.24 -22.61
C MET A 18 -37.13 24.96 -22.06
N ALA A 19 -36.63 24.46 -20.92
CA ALA A 19 -37.11 23.21 -20.31
C ALA A 19 -38.57 23.28 -19.86
N PRO A 20 -39.42 22.25 -20.09
CA PRO A 20 -40.83 22.27 -19.70
C PRO A 20 -41.02 22.28 -18.17
N LEU A 21 -42.11 22.91 -17.70
CA LEU A 21 -42.54 22.90 -16.30
C LEU A 21 -43.24 21.59 -15.94
N PRO A 22 -43.10 21.09 -14.70
CA PRO A 22 -43.79 19.90 -14.24
C PRO A 22 -45.30 20.15 -14.13
N VAL A 23 -46.10 19.31 -14.79
CA VAL A 23 -47.57 19.32 -14.68
C VAL A 23 -48.02 18.46 -13.49
N PRO A 24 -48.96 18.94 -12.64
CA PRO A 24 -49.29 18.30 -11.35
C PRO A 24 -50.08 16.96 -11.46
N SER A 25 -50.46 16.52 -12.67
CA SER A 25 -51.26 15.30 -12.90
C SER A 25 -50.51 14.20 -13.68
N SER A 26 -49.32 14.51 -14.22
CA SER A 26 -48.45 13.51 -14.83
C SER A 26 -47.29 13.22 -13.88
N ALA A 27 -47.01 11.94 -13.64
CA ALA A 27 -45.83 11.51 -12.90
C ALA A 27 -44.56 12.21 -13.44
N PRO A 28 -43.60 12.58 -12.57
CA PRO A 28 -42.45 13.37 -12.96
C PRO A 28 -41.65 12.62 -14.03
N ALA A 29 -41.52 13.22 -15.21
CA ALA A 29 -40.60 12.74 -16.23
C ALA A 29 -39.19 12.81 -15.65
N ALA A 30 -38.58 11.65 -15.44
CA ALA A 30 -37.22 11.51 -14.95
C ALA A 30 -36.25 12.21 -15.92
N THR A 31 -35.85 13.43 -15.55
CA THR A 31 -34.59 14.02 -16.01
C THR A 31 -33.47 13.09 -15.58
N LYS A 32 -32.89 12.36 -16.53
CA LYS A 32 -31.65 11.63 -16.32
C LYS A 32 -30.57 12.65 -15.93
N PRO A 33 -29.96 12.58 -14.74
CA PRO A 33 -28.79 13.39 -14.47
C PRO A 33 -27.66 12.87 -15.37
N SER A 34 -27.08 13.74 -16.19
CA SER A 34 -25.82 13.47 -16.88
C SER A 34 -24.75 13.19 -15.82
N ALA A 35 -24.13 12.01 -15.91
CA ALA A 35 -23.12 11.53 -14.96
C ALA A 35 -21.74 12.23 -15.09
N ASP A 36 -21.62 13.24 -15.96
CA ASP A 36 -20.35 13.94 -16.23
C ASP A 36 -20.08 15.16 -15.34
N ALA A 37 -20.94 15.48 -14.38
CA ALA A 37 -20.77 16.65 -13.51
C ALA A 37 -19.98 16.38 -12.20
N ALA A 38 -19.37 15.21 -12.05
CA ALA A 38 -18.71 14.81 -10.80
C ALA A 38 -17.18 14.94 -10.79
N SER A 39 -16.56 15.43 -11.88
CA SER A 39 -15.09 15.57 -11.94
C SER A 39 -14.63 16.73 -12.83
N SER A 40 -15.28 17.89 -12.70
CA SER A 40 -14.73 19.14 -13.22
C SER A 40 -14.33 20.01 -12.02
N ASP A 41 -13.10 19.82 -11.57
CA ASP A 41 -12.35 20.84 -10.82
C ASP A 41 -12.03 22.00 -11.77
N SER A 42 -13.08 22.59 -12.34
CA SER A 42 -13.00 23.68 -13.29
C SER A 42 -13.25 24.96 -12.52
N GLU A 43 -12.18 25.69 -12.28
CA GLU A 43 -12.13 27.06 -11.73
C GLU A 43 -13.03 28.08 -12.48
N GLU A 44 -13.72 27.66 -13.54
CA GLU A 44 -14.54 28.51 -14.40
C GLU A 44 -15.97 28.75 -13.86
N ASP A 45 -16.47 27.92 -12.94
CA ASP A 45 -17.85 28.02 -12.42
C ASP A 45 -18.00 28.80 -11.09
N ILE A 46 -16.95 29.46 -10.58
CA ILE A 46 -17.00 30.23 -9.32
C ILE A 46 -17.67 31.61 -9.45
N SER A 47 -18.11 31.98 -10.66
CA SER A 47 -18.60 33.33 -10.96
C SER A 47 -20.04 33.57 -10.50
N THR A 48 -20.83 32.54 -10.20
CA THR A 48 -22.20 32.71 -9.68
C THR A 48 -22.24 32.59 -8.15
N LEU A 49 -23.12 33.37 -7.51
CA LEU A 49 -23.28 33.36 -6.05
C LEU A 49 -23.73 31.98 -5.52
N ASP A 50 -24.51 31.26 -6.32
CA ASP A 50 -25.01 29.93 -5.96
C ASP A 50 -23.89 28.88 -5.98
N ALA A 51 -23.03 28.90 -7.01
CA ALA A 51 -21.85 28.05 -7.06
C ALA A 51 -20.86 28.33 -5.91
N ARG A 52 -20.66 29.61 -5.56
CA ARG A 52 -19.83 29.99 -4.41
C ARG A 52 -20.42 29.53 -3.08
N ALA A 53 -21.73 29.59 -2.91
CA ALA A 53 -22.41 29.10 -1.71
C ALA A 53 -22.34 27.58 -1.59
N ALA A 54 -22.48 26.84 -2.70
CA ALA A 54 -22.30 25.39 -2.74
C ALA A 54 -20.86 24.98 -2.38
N LEU A 55 -19.85 25.68 -2.91
CA LEU A 55 -18.44 25.45 -2.59
C LEU A 55 -18.07 25.83 -1.15
N ALA A 56 -18.78 26.76 -0.52
CA ALA A 56 -18.53 27.11 0.88
C ALA A 56 -18.80 25.90 1.81
N GLY A 57 -19.84 25.11 1.51
CA GLY A 57 -20.17 23.90 2.26
C GLY A 57 -19.09 22.82 2.14
N THR A 58 -18.60 22.56 0.92
CA THR A 58 -17.55 21.56 0.67
C THR A 58 -16.21 21.97 1.31
N ASN A 59 -15.86 23.24 1.23
CA ASN A 59 -14.65 23.78 1.88
C ASN A 59 -14.72 23.67 3.40
N PHE A 60 -15.88 23.97 4.01
CA PHE A 60 -16.07 23.81 5.45
C PHE A 60 -15.98 22.34 5.88
N GLN A 61 -16.58 21.43 5.13
CA GLN A 61 -16.45 19.99 5.38
C GLN A 61 -15.00 19.52 5.28
N ARG A 62 -14.24 19.98 4.28
CA ARG A 62 -12.81 19.67 4.15
C ARG A 62 -12.01 20.14 5.37
N LEU A 63 -12.27 21.36 5.84
CA LEU A 63 -11.61 21.92 7.02
C LEU A 63 -11.93 21.13 8.29
N GLU A 64 -13.19 20.70 8.45
CA GLU A 64 -13.61 19.90 9.60
C GLU A 64 -13.00 18.49 9.56
N ASN A 65 -12.96 17.86 8.38
CA ASN A 65 -12.29 16.58 8.19
C ASN A 65 -10.80 16.67 8.53
N GLU A 66 -10.11 17.71 8.08
CA GLU A 66 -8.70 17.94 8.41
C GLU A 66 -8.48 18.13 9.93
N ARG A 67 -9.41 18.79 10.62
CA ARG A 67 -9.39 18.91 12.09
C ARG A 67 -9.57 17.56 12.76
N LEU A 68 -10.55 16.77 12.32
CA LEU A 68 -10.81 15.43 12.85
C LEU A 68 -9.59 14.51 12.63
N GLU A 69 -8.99 14.52 11.44
CA GLU A 69 -7.78 13.75 11.14
C GLU A 69 -6.59 14.16 12.02
N LYS A 70 -6.42 15.45 12.28
CA LYS A 70 -5.39 15.94 13.23
C LYS A 70 -5.64 15.40 14.64
N LEU A 71 -6.88 15.48 15.12
CA LEU A 71 -7.26 14.95 16.44
C LEU A 71 -7.06 13.43 16.52
N GLU A 72 -7.41 12.68 15.47
CA GLU A 72 -7.18 11.23 15.42
C GLU A 72 -5.70 10.88 15.39
N ARG A 73 -4.90 11.62 14.63
CA ARG A 73 -3.44 11.45 14.60
C ARG A 73 -2.82 11.72 15.97
N GLU A 74 -3.28 12.74 16.68
CA GLU A 74 -2.85 13.04 18.05
C GLU A 74 -3.28 11.94 19.03
N LYS A 75 -4.53 11.46 18.95
CA LYS A 75 -5.01 10.32 19.75
C LYS A 75 -4.17 9.06 19.52
N ARG A 76 -3.85 8.73 18.26
CA ARG A 76 -2.98 7.60 17.91
C ARG A 76 -1.58 7.75 18.49
N LYS A 77 -0.99 8.95 18.37
CA LYS A 77 0.32 9.27 18.98
C LYS A 77 0.29 9.16 20.51
N ALA A 78 -0.76 9.65 21.16
CA ALA A 78 -0.93 9.57 22.60
C ALA A 78 -1.10 8.10 23.08
N ALA A 79 -1.86 7.29 22.34
CA ALA A 79 -2.02 5.86 22.61
C ALA A 79 -0.69 5.11 22.47
N ALA A 80 0.08 5.36 21.40
CA ALA A 80 1.39 4.78 21.20
C ALA A 80 2.38 5.18 22.30
N LYS A 81 2.38 6.46 22.71
CA LYS A 81 3.18 6.93 23.84
C LYS A 81 2.80 6.23 25.14
N LYS A 82 1.50 6.10 25.44
CA LYS A 82 1.02 5.37 26.62
C LYS A 82 1.46 3.90 26.62
N ALA A 83 1.40 3.24 25.46
CA ALA A 83 1.85 1.85 25.31
C ALA A 83 3.37 1.72 25.54
N ARG A 84 4.16 2.65 24.99
CA ARG A 84 5.62 2.73 25.23
C ARG A 84 5.94 3.01 26.70
N ASP A 85 5.24 3.95 27.34
CA ASP A 85 5.46 4.26 28.75
C ASP A 85 5.09 3.06 29.63
N ALA A 86 4.04 2.31 29.27
CA ALA A 86 3.68 1.07 29.96
C ALA A 86 4.77 0.00 29.82
N SER A 87 5.26 -0.27 28.60
CA SER A 87 6.33 -1.26 28.40
C SER A 87 7.62 -0.87 29.12
N GLN A 88 7.98 0.42 29.13
CA GLN A 88 9.13 0.92 29.89
C GLN A 88 8.94 0.81 31.41
N ARG A 89 7.72 0.98 31.92
CA ARG A 89 7.43 0.73 33.34
C ARG A 89 7.61 -0.75 33.68
N PHE A 90 7.10 -1.65 32.85
CA PHE A 90 7.29 -3.08 33.05
C PHE A 90 8.78 -3.47 33.00
N ALA A 91 9.54 -2.95 32.03
CA ALA A 91 10.99 -3.18 31.97
C ALA A 91 11.76 -2.66 33.20
N LYS A 92 11.28 -1.60 33.86
CA LYS A 92 11.87 -1.12 35.14
C LYS A 92 11.47 -1.97 36.34
N LEU A 93 10.30 -2.60 36.31
CA LEU A 93 9.87 -3.56 37.33
C LEU A 93 10.50 -4.95 37.12
N GLU A 94 10.94 -5.26 35.90
CA GLU A 94 11.69 -6.47 35.58
C GLU A 94 13.10 -6.38 36.18
N GLY A 95 13.23 -6.85 37.42
CA GLY A 95 14.48 -6.83 38.15
C GLY A 95 14.34 -7.29 39.59
N LYS A 96 15.49 -7.36 40.27
CA LYS A 96 15.58 -7.58 41.71
C LYS A 96 14.98 -6.35 42.42
N GLY A 97 13.84 -6.52 43.08
CA GLY A 97 13.17 -5.40 43.77
C GLY A 97 13.92 -4.97 45.04
N LEU A 98 13.61 -3.78 45.56
CA LEU A 98 14.24 -3.25 46.79
C LEU A 98 14.06 -4.19 48.00
N GLY A 99 12.94 -4.93 48.09
CA GLY A 99 12.70 -5.92 49.16
C GLY A 99 13.41 -7.26 48.95
N ASP A 100 14.28 -7.36 47.96
CA ASP A 100 14.95 -8.58 47.54
C ASP A 100 16.45 -8.53 47.91
N GLU A 101 16.96 -7.35 48.34
CA GLU A 101 18.33 -7.12 48.85
C GLU A 101 18.53 -7.63 50.29
N ASP A 102 17.48 -7.65 51.12
CA ASP A 102 17.53 -8.11 52.53
C ASP A 102 17.86 -9.61 52.69
N ALA A 103 17.81 -10.39 51.60
CA ALA A 103 18.19 -11.80 51.64
C ALA A 103 19.72 -12.04 51.63
N ALA A 104 20.54 -10.98 51.55
CA ALA A 104 21.99 -11.08 51.43
C ALA A 104 22.77 -10.73 52.71
N GLU A 105 22.19 -9.98 53.65
CA GLU A 105 22.95 -9.41 54.77
C GLU A 105 23.13 -10.35 55.98
N GLU A 106 22.41 -11.48 56.05
CA GLU A 106 22.55 -12.49 57.11
C GLU A 106 22.75 -13.93 56.58
N LEU A 107 23.61 -14.10 55.57
CA LEU A 107 23.87 -15.43 54.99
C LEU A 107 24.98 -16.17 55.75
N ASP A 108 24.59 -17.16 56.55
CA ASP A 108 25.46 -18.23 57.05
C ASP A 108 26.33 -18.82 55.91
N THR A 109 27.57 -19.22 56.21
CA THR A 109 28.54 -19.81 55.25
C THR A 109 27.95 -20.97 54.44
N LYS A 110 27.05 -21.75 55.06
CA LYS A 110 26.31 -22.84 54.40
C LYS A 110 25.28 -22.32 53.39
N ALA A 111 24.60 -21.21 53.69
CA ALA A 111 23.65 -20.57 52.77
C ALA A 111 24.38 -20.00 51.54
N TRP A 112 25.57 -19.43 51.72
CA TRP A 112 26.41 -18.96 50.62
C TRP A 112 26.82 -20.09 49.66
N LEU A 113 27.29 -21.23 50.18
CA LEU A 113 27.67 -22.39 49.36
C LEU A 113 26.47 -22.96 48.58
N MET A 114 25.30 -23.01 49.21
CA MET A 114 24.06 -23.45 48.55
C MET A 114 23.60 -22.46 47.46
N GLN A 115 23.75 -21.15 47.69
CA GLN A 115 23.45 -20.10 46.72
C GLN A 115 24.40 -20.16 45.52
N GLN A 116 25.70 -20.44 45.74
CA GLN A 116 26.68 -20.62 44.68
C GLN A 116 26.34 -21.83 43.80
N LYS A 117 25.99 -22.97 44.41
CA LYS A 117 25.55 -24.17 43.68
C LYS A 117 24.25 -23.92 42.91
N LYS A 118 23.32 -23.14 43.47
CA LYS A 118 22.09 -22.71 42.79
C LYS A 118 22.39 -21.79 41.61
N ARG A 119 23.37 -20.89 41.73
CA ARG A 119 23.84 -20.02 40.64
C ARG A 119 24.48 -20.83 39.51
N GLN A 120 25.35 -21.80 39.83
CA GLN A 120 25.93 -22.72 38.83
C GLN A 120 24.84 -23.48 38.08
N ARG A 121 23.86 -24.06 38.79
CA ARG A 121 22.71 -24.73 38.17
C ARG A 121 21.86 -23.81 37.29
N LYS A 122 21.70 -22.54 37.66
CA LYS A 122 20.99 -21.55 36.82
C LYS A 122 21.77 -21.23 35.55
N ILE A 123 23.09 -21.08 35.64
CA ILE A 123 23.97 -20.84 34.49
C ILE A 123 23.95 -22.06 33.55
N GLU A 124 24.05 -23.27 34.09
CA GLU A 124 23.94 -24.51 33.31
C GLU A 124 22.58 -24.65 32.64
N LYS A 125 21.48 -24.31 33.33
CA LYS A 125 20.14 -24.30 32.74
C LYS A 125 20.00 -23.25 31.64
N ALA A 126 20.48 -22.03 31.86
CA ALA A 126 20.44 -20.98 30.85
C ALA A 126 21.22 -21.37 29.60
N ARG A 127 22.43 -21.92 29.78
CA ARG A 127 23.25 -22.43 28.69
C ARG A 127 22.58 -23.57 27.92
N LYS A 128 21.93 -24.51 28.62
CA LYS A 128 21.15 -25.58 27.97
C LYS A 128 19.96 -25.06 27.17
N MET A 129 19.24 -24.07 27.71
CA MET A 129 18.12 -23.44 27.00
C MET A 129 18.61 -22.69 25.75
N GLU A 130 19.77 -22.03 25.83
CA GLU A 130 20.40 -21.36 24.70
C GLU A 130 20.88 -22.35 23.64
N GLU A 131 21.50 -23.45 24.07
CA GLU A 131 21.89 -24.56 23.18
C GLU A 131 20.65 -25.20 22.51
N GLU A 132 19.56 -25.42 23.24
CA GLU A 132 18.29 -25.95 22.68
C GLU A 132 17.63 -24.97 21.70
N LEU A 133 17.67 -23.66 21.97
CA LEU A 133 17.17 -22.65 21.03
C LEU A 133 18.03 -22.58 19.77
N ALA A 134 19.35 -22.62 19.92
CA ALA A 134 20.27 -22.63 18.78
C ALA A 134 20.16 -23.93 17.95
N GLU A 135 19.90 -25.07 18.59
CA GLU A 135 19.60 -26.33 17.89
C GLU A 135 18.28 -26.25 17.15
N ARG A 136 17.21 -25.74 17.76
CA ARG A 136 15.93 -25.51 17.06
C ARG A 136 16.05 -24.53 15.91
N GLU A 137 16.82 -23.46 16.05
CA GLU A 137 17.07 -22.51 14.97
C GLU A 137 17.86 -23.15 13.83
N ARG A 138 18.83 -24.03 14.14
CA ARG A 138 19.59 -24.79 13.14
C ARG A 138 18.74 -25.85 12.45
N GLU A 139 17.90 -26.57 13.19
CA GLU A 139 16.95 -27.54 12.66
C GLU A 139 15.92 -26.84 11.76
N ALA A 140 15.36 -25.70 12.20
CA ALA A 140 14.45 -24.90 11.39
C ALA A 140 15.12 -24.38 10.09
N GLN A 141 16.40 -23.98 10.15
CA GLN A 141 17.15 -23.56 8.95
C GLN A 141 17.49 -24.73 8.00
N ALA A 142 17.71 -25.93 8.54
CA ALA A 142 18.07 -27.11 7.76
C ALA A 142 16.86 -27.82 7.13
N GLU A 143 15.66 -27.62 7.69
CA GLU A 143 14.44 -28.34 7.29
C GLU A 143 13.56 -27.60 6.28
N TYR A 144 13.95 -26.44 5.74
CA TYR A 144 13.19 -25.82 4.66
C TYR A 144 13.18 -26.75 3.43
N THR A 145 12.00 -27.30 3.13
CA THR A 145 11.79 -28.23 2.02
C THR A 145 10.91 -27.59 0.95
N GLY A 146 10.82 -28.21 -0.23
CA GLY A 146 9.94 -27.72 -1.31
C GLY A 146 8.45 -27.60 -0.93
N LYS A 147 8.02 -28.15 0.21
CA LYS A 147 6.67 -27.95 0.76
C LYS A 147 6.48 -26.53 1.34
N ASP A 148 7.54 -25.93 1.86
CA ASP A 148 7.52 -24.60 2.46
C ASP A 148 7.55 -23.49 1.39
N LEU A 149 7.91 -23.86 0.16
CA LEU A 149 7.86 -23.00 -1.03
C LEU A 149 6.53 -23.10 -1.79
N ALA A 150 5.57 -23.90 -1.31
CA ALA A 150 4.28 -24.07 -1.97
C ALA A 150 3.42 -22.80 -1.81
N GLY A 151 3.20 -22.08 -2.92
CA GLY A 151 2.40 -20.86 -2.98
C GLY A 151 3.20 -19.61 -3.38
N VAL A 152 4.52 -19.66 -3.35
CA VAL A 152 5.38 -18.57 -3.82
C VAL A 152 5.36 -18.54 -5.36
N LYS A 153 5.18 -17.37 -5.95
CA LYS A 153 5.11 -17.20 -7.41
C LYS A 153 6.50 -17.20 -8.02
N VAL A 154 6.64 -17.68 -9.26
CA VAL A 154 7.88 -17.57 -10.03
C VAL A 154 7.68 -16.47 -11.08
N GLY A 155 8.56 -15.48 -11.09
CA GLY A 155 8.43 -14.27 -11.92
C GLY A 155 8.88 -14.42 -13.39
N HIS A 156 9.33 -15.61 -13.80
CA HIS A 156 9.82 -15.90 -15.16
C HIS A 156 8.91 -16.90 -15.87
N GLU A 157 8.82 -16.79 -17.20
CA GLU A 157 8.01 -17.72 -18.00
C GLU A 157 8.62 -19.13 -18.05
N ALA A 158 7.77 -20.15 -18.13
CA ALA A 158 8.22 -21.55 -18.15
C ALA A 158 9.15 -21.87 -19.34
N GLU A 159 8.97 -21.17 -20.48
CA GLU A 159 9.76 -21.34 -21.70
C GLU A 159 11.22 -20.89 -21.50
N GLU A 160 11.47 -19.89 -20.66
CA GLU A 160 12.81 -19.36 -20.39
C GLU A 160 13.68 -20.36 -19.63
N PHE A 161 13.06 -21.22 -18.82
CA PHE A 161 13.74 -22.29 -18.09
C PHE A 161 14.11 -23.48 -18.98
N GLU A 162 13.33 -23.76 -20.03
CA GLU A 162 13.57 -24.89 -20.94
C GLU A 162 14.90 -24.74 -21.70
N GLY A 163 15.29 -23.50 -22.01
CA GLY A 163 16.55 -23.19 -22.70
C GLY A 163 17.81 -23.25 -21.83
N MET A 164 17.69 -23.24 -20.50
CA MET A 164 18.86 -23.18 -19.60
C MET A 164 19.42 -24.53 -19.19
N GLY A 165 18.62 -25.60 -19.22
CA GLY A 165 19.03 -26.97 -18.93
C GLY A 165 19.58 -27.20 -17.51
N GLY A 166 18.85 -27.95 -16.68
CA GLY A 166 19.31 -28.36 -15.34
C GLY A 166 18.63 -27.65 -14.19
N GLU A 167 19.15 -27.85 -12.98
CA GLU A 167 18.65 -27.25 -11.74
C GLU A 167 19.01 -25.75 -11.71
N GLN A 168 18.01 -24.88 -11.47
CA GLN A 168 18.19 -23.43 -11.43
C GLN A 168 17.96 -22.89 -10.01
N ILE A 169 18.83 -22.00 -9.58
CA ILE A 169 18.72 -21.34 -8.27
C ILE A 169 17.84 -20.10 -8.45
N LEU A 170 16.69 -20.11 -7.78
CA LEU A 170 15.80 -18.96 -7.72
C LEU A 170 16.05 -18.17 -6.44
N THR A 171 16.08 -16.85 -6.57
CA THR A 171 16.27 -15.89 -5.48
C THR A 171 15.03 -15.04 -5.30
N LEU A 172 14.77 -14.59 -4.06
CA LEU A 172 13.66 -13.67 -3.79
C LEU A 172 13.86 -12.35 -4.54
N LYS A 173 12.81 -11.89 -5.23
CA LYS A 173 12.80 -10.60 -5.93
C LYS A 173 12.83 -9.45 -4.93
N ASP A 174 13.59 -8.41 -5.27
CA ASP A 174 13.65 -7.18 -4.47
C ASP A 174 12.30 -6.44 -4.54
N GLN A 175 11.62 -6.29 -3.40
CA GLN A 175 10.32 -5.61 -3.25
C GLN A 175 10.37 -4.57 -2.12
N GLU A 176 9.59 -3.49 -2.27
CA GLU A 176 9.51 -2.45 -1.25
C GLU A 176 8.74 -2.94 -0.03
N ILE A 177 9.35 -2.81 1.15
CA ILE A 177 8.76 -3.25 2.40
C ILE A 177 7.56 -2.35 2.73
N GLY A 178 6.35 -2.92 2.73
CA GLY A 178 5.11 -2.23 3.08
C GLY A 178 4.17 -2.00 1.89
N ASP A 179 4.56 -2.39 0.68
CA ASP A 179 3.59 -2.65 -0.38
C ASP A 179 2.83 -3.94 -0.03
N GLU A 180 1.50 -3.86 0.03
CA GLU A 180 0.62 -4.98 0.42
C GLU A 180 0.41 -5.96 -0.75
N SER A 181 1.39 -6.03 -1.66
CA SER A 181 1.48 -7.06 -2.69
C SER A 181 1.73 -8.39 -1.97
N GLU A 182 0.65 -9.13 -1.70
CA GLU A 182 0.61 -10.33 -0.83
C GLU A 182 1.48 -11.51 -1.29
N ASP A 183 2.06 -11.46 -2.48
CA ASP A 183 2.77 -12.59 -3.07
C ASP A 183 4.26 -12.27 -3.30
N ASP A 184 5.11 -12.86 -2.46
CA ASP A 184 6.54 -12.93 -2.69
C ASP A 184 6.83 -13.66 -4.02
N GLU A 185 7.71 -13.09 -4.85
CA GLU A 185 8.09 -13.65 -6.16
C GLU A 185 9.54 -14.15 -6.17
N LEU A 186 9.75 -15.32 -6.76
CA LEU A 186 11.07 -15.92 -7.01
C LEU A 186 11.52 -15.63 -8.44
N GLU A 187 12.73 -15.10 -8.58
CA GLU A 187 13.37 -14.79 -9.85
C GLU A 187 14.75 -15.44 -9.95
N ASN A 188 15.14 -15.87 -11.16
CA ASN A 188 16.51 -16.24 -11.45
C ASN A 188 17.30 -14.96 -11.77
N ALA A 189 18.41 -14.74 -11.05
CA ALA A 189 19.27 -13.56 -11.25
C ALA A 189 19.91 -13.52 -12.65
N GLU A 190 20.20 -14.68 -13.26
CA GLU A 190 20.78 -14.76 -14.60
C GLU A 190 19.76 -14.41 -15.68
N LEU A 191 18.52 -14.91 -15.57
CA LEU A 191 17.43 -14.57 -16.50
C LEU A 191 17.14 -13.07 -16.46
N LYS A 192 16.94 -12.52 -15.27
CA LYS A 192 16.72 -11.07 -15.08
C LYS A 192 17.85 -10.22 -15.65
N ALA A 193 19.10 -10.66 -15.49
CA ALA A 193 20.25 -9.97 -16.07
C ALA A 193 20.23 -10.01 -17.60
N LYS A 194 19.83 -11.13 -18.21
CA LYS A 194 19.67 -11.28 -19.67
C LYS A 194 18.54 -10.41 -20.19
N GLU A 195 17.35 -10.46 -19.59
CA GLU A 195 16.20 -9.62 -19.98
C GLU A 195 16.56 -8.12 -19.93
N LYS A 196 17.20 -7.68 -18.84
CA LYS A 196 17.63 -6.29 -18.68
C LYS A 196 18.68 -5.89 -19.70
N LEU A 197 19.56 -6.81 -20.08
CA LEU A 197 20.55 -6.59 -21.13
C LEU A 197 19.87 -6.46 -22.49
N GLU A 198 18.95 -7.37 -22.82
CA GLU A 198 18.20 -7.36 -24.07
C GLU A 198 17.34 -6.12 -24.21
N GLU A 199 16.65 -5.71 -23.15
CA GLU A 199 15.91 -4.45 -23.11
C GLU A 199 16.82 -3.26 -23.39
N ARG A 200 17.98 -3.16 -22.73
CA ARG A 200 18.95 -2.10 -22.98
C ARG A 200 19.49 -2.13 -24.42
N LEU A 201 19.74 -3.31 -24.98
CA LEU A 201 20.17 -3.43 -26.37
C LEU A 201 19.05 -3.03 -27.33
N ASN A 202 17.80 -3.40 -27.06
CA ASN A 202 16.65 -3.04 -27.87
C ASN A 202 16.40 -1.53 -27.81
N LEU A 203 16.50 -0.90 -26.65
CA LEU A 203 16.45 0.56 -26.49
C LEU A 203 17.58 1.26 -27.26
N LYS A 204 18.78 0.67 -27.30
CA LYS A 204 19.90 1.20 -28.10
C LYS A 204 19.74 0.97 -29.60
N LYS A 205 19.05 -0.10 -30.00
CA LYS A 205 18.73 -0.41 -31.41
C LYS A 205 17.56 0.43 -31.93
N LYS A 206 16.64 0.85 -31.06
CA LYS A 206 15.59 1.83 -31.42
C LYS A 206 16.29 3.09 -31.95
N LYS A 207 15.83 3.56 -33.12
CA LYS A 207 16.41 4.70 -33.84
C LYS A 207 16.45 5.94 -32.92
N PRO A 208 17.42 6.86 -33.13
CA PRO A 208 17.45 8.13 -32.41
C PRO A 208 16.14 8.91 -32.59
N ASP A 209 15.75 9.62 -31.53
CA ASP A 209 14.47 10.33 -31.35
C ASP A 209 14.07 11.34 -32.43
N TYR A 210 15.03 11.72 -33.27
CA TYR A 210 14.88 12.74 -34.29
C TYR A 210 15.86 12.43 -35.43
N ASP A 211 15.32 11.94 -36.54
CA ASP A 211 16.03 11.85 -37.80
C ASP A 211 15.60 13.04 -38.69
N PRO A 212 16.43 14.08 -38.86
CA PRO A 212 16.11 15.23 -39.71
C PRO A 212 15.97 14.89 -41.20
N THR A 213 16.29 13.65 -41.60
CA THR A 213 16.12 13.15 -42.97
C THR A 213 14.80 12.39 -43.20
N GLU A 214 14.06 12.04 -42.14
CA GLU A 214 12.71 11.48 -42.23
C GLU A 214 11.67 12.58 -42.52
N GLN A 215 11.71 13.14 -43.74
CA GLN A 215 10.68 14.04 -44.24
C GLN A 215 9.49 13.25 -44.78
N GLY A 216 8.53 12.86 -43.94
CA GLY A 216 7.23 12.39 -44.48
C GLY A 216 6.29 11.58 -43.59
N GLU A 217 6.73 11.04 -42.45
CA GLU A 217 5.82 10.23 -41.62
C GLU A 217 5.09 11.10 -40.58
N LYS A 218 3.76 11.00 -40.56
CA LYS A 218 2.89 11.66 -39.59
C LYS A 218 3.02 10.95 -38.23
N VAL A 219 4.11 11.21 -37.52
CA VAL A 219 4.28 10.75 -36.14
C VAL A 219 3.40 11.61 -35.24
N ALA A 220 2.50 11.00 -34.46
CA ALA A 220 1.74 11.75 -33.47
C ALA A 220 2.71 12.37 -32.45
N VAL A 221 2.48 13.63 -32.07
CA VAL A 221 3.41 14.44 -31.25
C VAL A 221 3.80 13.75 -29.93
N LEU A 222 2.94 12.85 -29.42
CA LEU A 222 3.12 12.12 -28.17
C LEU A 222 3.20 10.59 -28.32
N ALA A 223 3.38 10.05 -29.53
CA ALA A 223 3.47 8.60 -29.75
C ALA A 223 4.57 7.91 -28.92
N LYS A 224 5.53 8.70 -28.42
CA LYS A 224 6.65 8.27 -27.55
C LYS A 224 6.20 7.82 -26.16
N TYR A 225 5.09 8.36 -25.68
CA TYR A 225 4.57 8.08 -24.34
C TYR A 225 3.48 7.02 -24.37
N ASP A 226 2.95 6.67 -25.55
CA ASP A 226 1.93 5.63 -25.67
C ASP A 226 2.45 4.27 -25.16
N GLU A 227 3.75 3.97 -25.33
CA GLU A 227 4.37 2.74 -24.80
C GLU A 227 4.55 2.76 -23.26
N GLU A 228 4.76 3.94 -22.65
CA GLU A 228 4.88 4.08 -21.19
C GLU A 228 3.52 4.18 -20.50
N ILE A 229 2.54 4.81 -21.15
CA ILE A 229 1.20 5.06 -20.60
C ILE A 229 0.29 3.83 -20.76
N ASP A 230 0.32 3.17 -21.92
CA ASP A 230 -0.55 2.01 -22.22
C ASP A 230 0.14 0.67 -21.89
N GLY A 231 1.40 0.72 -21.42
CA GLY A 231 2.25 -0.44 -21.17
C GLY A 231 2.78 -1.10 -22.45
N LYS A 232 3.79 -1.97 -22.32
CA LYS A 232 4.23 -2.84 -23.44
C LYS A 232 3.02 -3.65 -23.89
N LYS A 233 2.44 -3.32 -25.04
CA LYS A 233 1.39 -4.13 -25.66
C LYS A 233 1.97 -5.51 -25.91
N GLY A 234 1.55 -6.47 -25.08
CA GLY A 234 1.87 -7.88 -25.26
C GLY A 234 1.44 -8.32 -26.66
N LYS A 235 2.23 -9.21 -27.23
CA LYS A 235 1.91 -9.81 -28.52
C LYS A 235 0.94 -10.97 -28.33
#